data_AF-A0A928T865-F1
#
_entry.id   AF-A0A928T865-F1
#
_cell.length_a   1.000
_cell.length_b   1.000
_cell.length_c   1.000
_cell.angle_alpha   90.00
_cell.angle_beta   90.00
_cell.angle_gamma   90.00
#
_symmetry.space_group_name_H-M   'P 1'
#
loop_
_entity.id
_entity.type
_entity.pdbx_description
1 polymer ?
#
loop_
_entity_poly.entity_id
_entity_poly.type
_entity_poly.pdbx_seq_one_letter_code
_entity_poly.pdbx_strand_id
1 'polypeptide(L)'
;MARRAQSSLRLSHLLGLVAVLAVLGGGGYALLHRTTDTMTGVQELGASEYLEDATALSGNIYKIEGIVDDRLDQGWRQADGRLFSVQVSDGSGSSFVPVWVPPDYQGTNIQRGQRYTFKVRVLESGVLEVLELLKV
;
A
#
# COMPACT_ATOMS: atom_id res chain seq x y z
N MET A 1 34.38 56.01 -17.98
CA MET A 1 34.55 55.12 -19.15
C MET A 1 34.21 53.69 -18.74
N ALA A 2 33.08 53.14 -19.18
CA ALA A 2 32.66 51.78 -18.84
C ALA A 2 32.94 50.84 -20.02
N ARG A 3 33.83 49.86 -19.84
CA ARG A 3 34.08 48.81 -20.83
C ARG A 3 32.99 47.75 -20.69
N ARG A 4 32.00 47.74 -21.58
CA ARG A 4 31.04 46.62 -21.66
C ARG A 4 31.76 45.43 -22.31
N ALA A 5 32.07 44.41 -21.51
CA ALA A 5 32.50 43.12 -22.01
C ALA A 5 31.33 42.47 -22.76
N GLN A 6 31.36 42.46 -24.09
CA GLN A 6 30.45 41.66 -24.89
C GLN A 6 30.94 40.21 -24.87
N SER A 7 30.51 39.42 -23.88
CA SER A 7 30.67 37.98 -23.92
C SER A 7 29.67 37.41 -24.92
N SER A 8 30.12 37.00 -26.10
CA SER A 8 29.27 36.25 -27.02
C SER A 8 28.99 34.88 -26.41
N LEU A 9 27.73 34.63 -26.04
CA LEU A 9 27.27 33.32 -25.57
C LEU A 9 27.51 32.30 -26.69
N ARG A 10 28.56 31.49 -26.55
CA ARG A 10 28.85 30.42 -27.50
C ARG A 10 27.74 29.38 -27.42
N LEU A 11 27.30 28.88 -28.57
CA LEU A 11 26.25 27.87 -28.70
C LEU A 11 26.49 26.65 -27.79
N SER A 12 27.76 26.30 -27.55
CA SER A 12 28.17 25.24 -26.62
C SER A 12 27.75 25.48 -25.16
N HIS A 13 27.78 26.73 -24.68
CA HIS A 13 27.32 27.07 -23.33
C HIS A 13 25.79 26.97 -23.21
N LEU A 14 25.06 27.34 -24.26
CA LEU A 14 23.60 27.17 -24.31
C LEU A 14 23.21 25.69 -24.31
N LEU A 15 23.87 24.87 -25.13
CA LEU A 15 23.65 23.42 -25.14
C LEU A 15 24.01 22.77 -23.80
N GLY A 16 25.12 23.17 -23.17
CA GLY A 16 25.49 22.70 -21.84
C GLY A 16 24.45 23.04 -20.78
N LEU A 17 23.91 24.27 -20.80
CA LEU A 17 22.85 24.70 -19.88
C LEU A 17 21.58 23.86 -20.05
N VAL A 18 21.15 23.64 -21.29
CA VAL A 18 19.96 22.83 -21.61
C VAL A 18 20.14 21.38 -21.15
N ALA A 19 21.32 20.80 -21.35
CA ALA A 19 21.62 19.44 -20.89
C ALA A 19 21.55 19.32 -19.36
N VAL A 20 22.10 20.30 -18.64
CA VAL A 20 22.03 20.34 -17.17
C VAL A 20 20.59 20.48 -16.70
N LEU A 21 19.79 21.35 -17.32
CA LEU A 21 18.37 21.52 -16.98
C LEU A 21 17.56 20.25 -17.28
N ALA A 22 17.86 19.55 -18.37
CA ALA A 22 17.20 18.29 -18.71
C ALA A 22 17.53 17.18 -17.70
N VAL A 23 18.79 17.09 -17.24
CA VAL A 23 19.20 16.11 -16.21
C VAL A 23 18.58 16.44 -14.86
N LEU A 24 18.57 17.72 -14.46
CA LEU A 24 17.94 18.14 -13.20
C LEU A 24 16.42 17.96 -13.22
N GLY A 25 15.76 18.34 -14.32
CA GLY A 25 14.32 18.17 -14.50
C GLY A 25 13.92 16.70 -14.58
N GLY A 26 14.59 15.92 -15.42
CA GLY A 26 14.32 14.48 -15.58
C GLY A 26 14.67 13.66 -14.34
N GLY A 27 15.81 13.95 -13.71
CA GLY A 27 16.22 13.31 -12.46
C GLY A 27 15.30 13.67 -11.30
N GLY A 28 14.93 14.94 -11.15
CA GLY A 28 13.95 15.38 -10.16
C GLY A 28 12.58 14.73 -10.35
N TYR A 29 12.08 14.71 -11.59
CA TYR A 29 10.81 14.06 -11.92
C TYR A 29 10.82 12.56 -11.61
N ALA A 30 11.89 11.84 -11.97
CA ALA A 30 12.01 10.41 -11.75
C ALA A 30 12.11 10.03 -10.26
N LEU A 31 12.75 10.87 -9.45
CA LEU A 31 12.80 10.67 -8.00
C LEU A 31 11.44 10.95 -7.34
N LEU A 32 10.72 11.96 -7.79
CA LEU A 32 9.37 12.30 -7.30
C LEU A 32 8.30 11.29 -7.75
N HIS A 33 8.49 10.64 -8.91
CA HIS A 33 7.58 9.61 -9.44
C HIS A 33 7.94 8.18 -9.00
N ARG A 34 8.89 7.99 -8.07
CA ARG A 34 9.01 6.67 -7.45
C ARG A 34 7.73 6.38 -6.68
N THR A 35 6.98 5.43 -7.19
CA THR A 35 5.86 4.78 -6.51
C THR A 35 6.36 4.35 -5.13
N THR A 36 5.88 5.04 -4.09
CA THR A 36 6.20 4.69 -2.72
C THR A 36 5.53 3.35 -2.45
N ASP A 37 6.31 2.31 -2.17
CA ASP A 37 5.78 1.01 -1.79
C ASP A 37 5.14 1.14 -0.41
N THR A 38 3.81 1.18 -0.41
CA THR A 38 2.97 1.47 0.76
C THR A 38 3.00 0.36 1.82
N MET A 39 3.64 -0.77 1.53
CA MET A 39 3.77 -1.93 2.43
C MET A 39 5.17 -2.09 3.02
N THR A 40 6.13 -1.23 2.66
CA THR A 40 7.46 -1.23 3.28
C THR A 40 7.38 -0.67 4.71
N GLY A 41 7.85 -1.44 5.69
CA GLY A 41 7.92 -1.03 7.10
C GLY A 41 6.66 -1.27 7.94
N VAL A 42 5.62 -1.89 7.38
CA VAL A 42 4.43 -2.31 8.14
C VAL A 42 4.73 -3.64 8.84
N GLN A 43 4.46 -3.70 10.15
CA GLN A 43 4.65 -4.91 10.96
C GLN A 43 3.70 -6.03 10.53
N GLU A 44 4.20 -7.26 10.49
CA GLU A 44 3.39 -8.45 10.22
C GLU A 44 2.52 -8.78 11.43
N LEU A 45 1.21 -8.99 11.21
CA LEU A 45 0.29 -9.42 12.26
C LEU A 45 0.43 -10.94 12.45
N GLY A 46 0.78 -11.36 13.67
CA GLY A 46 0.68 -12.76 14.05
C GLY A 46 -0.79 -13.15 14.22
N ALA A 47 -1.24 -14.21 13.54
CA ALA A 47 -2.63 -14.64 13.63
C ALA A 47 -2.96 -15.20 15.02
N SER A 48 -2.00 -15.87 15.65
CA SER A 48 -2.05 -16.29 17.06
C SER A 48 -2.26 -15.11 18.02
N GLU A 49 -1.43 -14.06 17.92
CA GLU A 49 -1.54 -12.85 18.76
C GLU A 49 -2.89 -12.14 18.57
N TYR A 50 -3.37 -12.06 17.33
CA TYR A 50 -4.69 -11.50 17.03
C TYR A 50 -5.84 -12.32 17.66
N LEU A 51 -5.73 -13.65 17.69
CA LEU A 51 -6.74 -14.51 18.30
C LEU A 51 -6.69 -14.49 19.83
N GLU A 52 -5.51 -14.23 20.41
CA GLU A 52 -5.32 -14.11 21.86
C GLU A 52 -5.88 -12.78 22.39
N ASP A 53 -5.54 -11.65 21.76
CA ASP A 53 -6.04 -10.33 22.18
C ASP A 53 -6.16 -9.33 21.01
N ALA A 54 -7.26 -9.43 20.26
CA ALA A 54 -7.58 -8.48 19.18
C ALA A 54 -7.79 -7.04 19.67
N THR A 55 -8.23 -6.85 20.92
CA THR A 55 -8.52 -5.51 21.47
C THR A 55 -7.23 -4.76 21.79
N ALA A 56 -6.20 -5.42 22.29
CA ALA A 56 -4.88 -4.82 22.52
C ALA A 56 -4.23 -4.32 21.21
N LEU A 57 -4.53 -4.97 20.09
CA LEU A 57 -4.00 -4.61 18.77
C LEU A 57 -4.83 -3.53 18.07
N SER A 58 -5.99 -3.14 18.62
CA SER A 58 -6.89 -2.16 18.03
C SER A 58 -6.23 -0.79 17.82
N GLY A 59 -6.62 -0.12 16.74
CA GLY A 59 -6.06 1.18 16.34
C GLY A 59 -4.71 1.10 15.62
N ASN A 60 -4.03 -0.04 15.65
CA ASN A 60 -2.76 -0.26 14.95
C ASN A 60 -2.96 -0.81 13.53
N ILE A 61 -1.95 -0.59 12.68
CA ILE A 61 -1.92 -1.04 11.29
C ILE A 61 -0.90 -2.16 11.15
N TYR A 62 -1.31 -3.25 10.53
CA TYR A 62 -0.48 -4.41 10.30
C TYR A 62 -0.60 -4.94 8.88
N LYS A 63 0.33 -5.82 8.53
CA LYS A 63 0.39 -6.55 7.28
C LYS A 63 0.01 -8.01 7.55
N ILE A 64 -1.00 -8.51 6.86
CA ILE A 64 -1.35 -9.94 6.85
C ILE A 64 -1.14 -10.51 5.46
N GLU A 65 -0.65 -11.73 5.38
CA GLU A 65 -0.62 -12.49 4.14
C GLU A 65 -1.48 -13.74 4.28
N GLY A 66 -2.40 -13.93 3.37
CA GLY A 66 -3.31 -15.07 3.46
C GLY A 66 -4.04 -15.38 2.16
N ILE A 67 -4.67 -16.54 2.16
CA ILE A 67 -5.53 -17.00 1.07
C ILE A 67 -6.96 -16.63 1.42
N VAL A 68 -7.68 -16.00 0.49
CA VAL A 68 -9.09 -15.68 0.67
C VAL A 68 -9.91 -16.95 0.56
N ASP A 69 -10.53 -17.39 1.66
CA ASP A 69 -11.26 -18.64 1.72
C ASP A 69 -12.71 -18.49 1.29
N ASP A 70 -13.52 -17.69 1.98
CA ASP A 70 -14.92 -17.49 1.61
C ASP A 70 -15.40 -16.07 1.90
N ARG A 71 -16.51 -15.70 1.26
CA ARG A 71 -17.17 -14.42 1.47
C ARG A 71 -18.30 -14.61 2.49
N LEU A 72 -18.17 -13.93 3.63
CA LEU A 72 -19.08 -14.06 4.76
C LEU A 72 -20.31 -13.12 4.66
N ASP A 73 -20.37 -12.28 3.63
CA ASP A 73 -21.39 -11.24 3.44
C ASP A 73 -22.72 -11.74 2.80
N GLN A 74 -23.03 -13.05 2.87
CA GLN A 74 -24.24 -13.65 2.27
C GLN A 74 -25.52 -13.09 2.94
N GLY A 75 -25.94 -11.88 2.55
CA GLY A 75 -27.08 -11.16 3.12
C GLY A 75 -26.84 -9.66 3.36
N TRP A 76 -25.60 -9.16 3.24
CA TRP A 76 -25.28 -7.74 3.43
C TRP A 76 -25.46 -6.94 2.13
N ARG A 77 -25.80 -5.64 2.25
CA ARG A 77 -25.84 -4.76 1.08
C ARG A 77 -24.41 -4.46 0.66
N GLN A 78 -24.16 -4.46 -0.65
CA GLN A 78 -22.86 -4.08 -1.23
C GLN A 78 -22.41 -2.66 -0.81
N ALA A 79 -23.35 -1.82 -0.36
CA ALA A 79 -23.09 -0.48 0.16
C ALA A 79 -22.40 -0.45 1.53
N ASP A 80 -22.44 -1.56 2.29
CA ASP A 80 -21.88 -1.66 3.65
C ASP A 80 -20.44 -2.23 3.65
N GLY A 81 -19.88 -2.48 2.46
CA GLY A 81 -18.61 -3.17 2.27
C GLY A 81 -18.76 -4.69 2.11
N ARG A 82 -17.63 -5.39 2.04
CA ARG A 82 -17.57 -6.84 1.83
C ARG A 82 -16.74 -7.50 2.93
N LEU A 83 -17.28 -8.52 3.57
CA LEU A 83 -16.58 -9.28 4.59
C LEU A 83 -16.06 -10.60 4.00
N PHE A 84 -14.77 -10.86 4.16
CA PHE A 84 -14.09 -12.06 3.71
C PHE A 84 -13.46 -12.79 4.89
N SER A 85 -13.47 -14.13 4.83
CA SER A 85 -12.64 -14.98 5.67
C SER A 85 -11.30 -15.17 4.97
N VAL A 86 -10.21 -14.78 5.62
CA VAL A 86 -8.85 -14.96 5.09
C VAL A 86 -8.14 -15.99 5.94
N GLN A 87 -7.63 -17.04 5.30
CA GLN A 87 -6.76 -18.02 5.93
C GLN A 87 -5.33 -17.47 5.96
N VAL A 88 -4.86 -17.12 7.14
CA VAL A 88 -3.49 -16.69 7.41
C VAL A 88 -2.73 -17.90 7.93
N SER A 89 -1.59 -18.20 7.30
CA SER A 89 -0.68 -19.23 7.80
C SER A 89 0.48 -18.55 8.50
N ASP A 90 0.60 -18.76 9.80
CA ASP A 90 1.77 -18.36 10.57
C ASP A 90 2.60 -19.60 10.96
N GLY A 91 3.76 -19.40 11.57
CA GLY A 91 4.63 -20.49 12.02
C GLY A 91 4.00 -21.42 13.06
N SER A 92 2.84 -21.06 13.64
CA SER A 92 2.12 -21.82 14.67
C SER A 92 0.89 -22.56 14.14
N GLY A 93 0.40 -22.23 12.94
CA GLY A 93 -0.72 -22.91 12.30
C GLY A 93 -1.39 -22.09 11.20
N SER A 94 -2.51 -22.61 10.68
CA SER A 94 -3.41 -21.85 9.82
C SER A 94 -4.62 -21.37 10.61
N SER A 95 -4.83 -20.07 10.64
CA SER A 95 -5.91 -19.41 11.34
C SER A 95 -6.78 -18.63 10.37
N PHE A 96 -8.07 -18.49 10.69
CA PHE A 96 -9.01 -17.71 9.88
C PHE A 96 -9.27 -16.38 10.56
N VAL A 97 -9.10 -15.29 9.81
CA VAL A 97 -9.35 -13.93 10.32
C VAL A 97 -10.42 -13.24 9.47
N PRO A 98 -11.38 -12.54 10.11
CA PRO A 98 -12.40 -11.77 9.42
C PRO A 98 -11.81 -10.45 8.90
N VAL A 99 -11.84 -10.27 7.58
CA VAL A 99 -11.31 -9.10 6.90
C VAL A 99 -12.44 -8.35 6.23
N TRP A 100 -12.68 -7.11 6.68
CA TRP A 100 -13.68 -6.21 6.13
C TRP A 100 -13.05 -5.27 5.11
N VAL A 101 -13.59 -5.29 3.90
CA VAL A 101 -13.18 -4.45 2.79
C VAL A 101 -14.23 -3.36 2.63
N PRO A 102 -13.87 -2.09 2.85
CA PRO A 102 -14.84 -1.01 2.80
C PRO A 102 -15.32 -0.77 1.36
N PRO A 103 -16.53 -0.23 1.16
CA PRO A 103 -17.16 -0.11 -0.16
C PRO A 103 -16.47 0.91 -1.08
N ASP A 104 -15.75 1.87 -0.50
CA ASP A 104 -14.93 2.88 -1.17
C ASP A 104 -13.55 2.37 -1.57
N TYR A 105 -13.25 1.09 -1.32
CA TYR A 105 -11.99 0.47 -1.72
C TYR A 105 -11.82 0.47 -3.25
N GLN A 106 -10.87 1.28 -3.75
CA GLN A 106 -10.60 1.43 -5.19
C GLN A 106 -9.52 0.47 -5.73
N GLY A 107 -9.04 -0.48 -4.93
CA GLY A 107 -7.95 -1.37 -5.36
C GLY A 107 -8.41 -2.60 -6.13
N THR A 108 -7.55 -3.61 -6.17
CA THR A 108 -7.75 -4.82 -6.98
C THR A 108 -8.97 -5.62 -6.52
N ASN A 109 -9.70 -6.20 -7.48
CA ASN A 109 -10.81 -7.09 -7.16
C ASN A 109 -10.30 -8.38 -6.48
N ILE A 110 -10.86 -8.69 -5.32
CA ILE A 110 -10.49 -9.84 -4.50
C ILE A 110 -11.15 -11.09 -5.07
N GLN A 111 -10.36 -12.15 -5.27
CA GLN A 111 -10.82 -13.44 -5.78
C GLN A 111 -10.63 -14.53 -4.72
N ARG A 112 -11.62 -15.42 -4.60
CA ARG A 112 -11.56 -16.61 -3.75
C ARG A 112 -10.42 -17.53 -4.19
N GLY A 113 -9.71 -18.12 -3.22
CA GLY A 113 -8.60 -19.04 -3.44
C GLY A 113 -7.31 -18.40 -3.92
N GLN A 114 -7.24 -17.06 -3.97
CA GLN A 114 -6.01 -16.34 -4.31
C GLN A 114 -5.33 -15.83 -3.04
N ARG A 115 -4.01 -15.77 -3.10
CA ARG A 115 -3.15 -15.24 -2.04
C ARG A 115 -2.97 -13.73 -2.23
N TYR A 116 -3.13 -12.99 -1.16
CA TYR A 116 -2.93 -11.55 -1.14
C TYR A 116 -2.21 -11.14 0.14
N THR A 117 -1.48 -10.03 0.04
CA THR A 117 -0.98 -9.29 1.19
C THR A 117 -1.93 -8.14 1.45
N PHE A 118 -2.54 -8.11 2.62
CA PHE A 118 -3.43 -7.03 3.04
C PHE A 118 -2.74 -6.16 4.08
N LYS A 119 -2.87 -4.85 3.92
CA LYS A 119 -2.58 -3.86 4.94
C LYS A 119 -3.88 -3.55 5.65
N VAL A 120 -3.96 -3.97 6.90
CA VAL A 120 -5.19 -3.93 7.70
C VAL A 120 -5.03 -3.06 8.93
N ARG A 121 -6.10 -2.39 9.32
CA ARG A 121 -6.25 -1.76 10.62
C ARG A 121 -7.13 -2.63 11.50
N VAL A 122 -6.71 -2.89 12.72
CA VAL A 122 -7.55 -3.60 13.70
C VAL A 122 -8.55 -2.62 14.30
N LEU A 123 -9.85 -2.88 14.16
CA LEU A 123 -10.90 -2.08 14.78
C LEU A 123 -11.10 -2.50 16.25
N GLU A 124 -11.73 -1.65 17.04
CA GLU A 124 -12.11 -1.96 18.43
C GLU A 124 -13.04 -3.19 18.53
N SER A 125 -13.80 -3.47 17.48
CA SER A 125 -14.65 -4.66 17.35
C SER A 125 -13.85 -5.96 17.10
N GLY A 126 -12.53 -5.87 16.90
CA GLY A 126 -11.66 -6.96 16.49
C GLY A 126 -11.70 -7.23 14.99
N VAL A 127 -12.53 -6.56 14.19
CA VAL A 127 -12.57 -6.76 12.73
C VAL A 127 -11.38 -6.07 12.06
N LEU A 128 -10.81 -6.71 11.04
CA LEU A 128 -9.69 -6.16 10.28
C LEU A 128 -10.19 -5.32 9.10
N GLU A 129 -10.07 -4.01 9.16
CA GLU A 129 -10.38 -3.08 8.08
C GLU A 129 -9.24 -3.07 7.04
N VAL A 130 -9.54 -3.34 5.77
CA VAL A 130 -8.55 -3.28 4.69
C VAL A 130 -8.33 -1.84 4.25
N LEU A 131 -7.09 -1.38 4.39
CA LEU A 131 -6.63 -0.13 3.84
C LEU A 131 -6.10 -0.33 2.41
N GLU A 132 -5.28 -1.36 2.23
CA GLU A 132 -4.63 -1.66 0.95
C GLU A 132 -4.46 -3.18 0.78
N LEU A 133 -4.38 -3.65 -0.48
CA LEU A 133 -4.06 -5.05 -0.77
C LEU A 133 -3.20 -5.15 -2.02
N LEU A 134 -2.28 -6.11 -2.02
CA LEU A 134 -1.49 -6.50 -3.17
C LEU A 134 -1.68 -7.98 -3.45
N LYS A 135 -1.75 -8.31 -4.73
CA LYS A 135 -1.72 -9.71 -5.18
C LYS A 135 -0.28 -10.20 -5.17
N VAL A 136 -0.06 -11.38 -4.58
CA VAL A 136 1.23 -12.08 -4.54
C VAL A 136 1.25 -13.20 -5.57
#